data_AF-A0A2D6MM95-F1
#
_entry.id   AF-A0A2D6MM95-F1
#
_cell.length_a   1.000
_cell.length_b   1.000
_cell.length_c   1.000
_cell.angle_alpha   90.00
_cell.angle_beta   90.00
_cell.angle_gamma   90.00
#
_symmetry.space_group_name_H-M   'P 1'
#
loop_
_entity.id
_entity.type
_entity.pdbx_description
1 polymer ?
#
loop_
_entity_poly.entity_id
_entity_poly.type
_entity_poly.pdbx_seq_one_letter_code
_entity_poly.pdbx_strand_id
1 'polypeptide(L)'
;MAGSIQSVCDDRCLPCVIFPVVQVWIEMTGMLWGSTFRSGCGVDSGAASQTAPLGTDSDARGHWICRARDSSPRPPESEASLVLRRDPQRRKSRSGSRPSARASARGDRRGDTDRFILYVEGARDREILKGWARRVDPELARCLERNAVILGGRQPARAVADFRKRGGAEAGLKGLIVLDRDHHEEDQTLGPILEAREEGSAAELSRDSESIEGGSSRLAGGEPGLEVFVWGLRHIESYLLVPSAIRRILRLDRKDQHVERLISEVISGSFSLRASQRAPDRLHAKRILGAGGSLSEALGTELHAGEIARSMRIDELHADIEALFDRIAELAGFTSRRPEVVVRPVLSKRGPGGA
;
A
#
# COMPACT_ATOMS: atom_id res chain seq x y z
N MET A 1 -59.34 33.28 12.40
CA MET A 1 -58.48 33.18 13.60
C MET A 1 -57.14 32.58 13.16
N ALA A 2 -56.19 33.43 12.81
CA ALA A 2 -54.85 33.03 12.38
C ALA A 2 -53.87 33.47 13.48
N GLY A 3 -53.25 32.50 14.13
CA GLY A 3 -52.26 32.72 15.18
C GLY A 3 -50.86 32.82 14.58
N SER A 4 -50.25 34.00 14.75
CA SER A 4 -48.87 34.29 14.40
C SER A 4 -47.92 33.67 15.43
N ILE A 5 -47.02 32.78 15.00
CA ILE A 5 -45.94 32.25 15.84
C ILE A 5 -44.68 33.06 15.51
N GLN A 6 -44.29 33.94 16.44
CA GLN A 6 -42.99 34.61 16.41
C GLN A 6 -41.91 33.62 16.87
N SER A 7 -40.96 33.35 15.99
CA SER A 7 -39.71 32.64 16.28
C SER A 7 -38.75 33.62 16.97
N VAL A 8 -38.39 33.30 18.21
CA VAL A 8 -37.27 33.91 18.93
C VAL A 8 -36.02 33.13 18.55
N CYS A 9 -35.13 33.73 17.77
CA CYS A 9 -33.78 33.22 17.52
C CYS A 9 -32.87 33.73 18.64
N ASP A 10 -32.30 32.81 19.42
CA ASP A 10 -31.32 33.10 20.46
C ASP A 10 -29.90 33.06 19.87
N ASP A 11 -29.26 34.23 19.79
CA ASP A 11 -27.92 34.51 19.25
C ASP A 11 -26.80 34.03 20.19
N ARG A 12 -26.60 32.72 20.35
CA ARG A 12 -25.39 32.18 20.98
C ARG A 12 -24.87 30.91 20.28
N CYS A 13 -24.38 31.08 19.06
CA CYS A 13 -23.50 30.10 18.43
C CYS A 13 -22.05 30.30 18.95
N LEU A 14 -21.56 29.30 19.68
CA LEU A 14 -20.13 29.08 19.90
C LEU A 14 -19.44 28.77 18.55
N PRO A 15 -18.16 29.14 18.35
CA PRO A 15 -17.50 28.93 17.08
C PRO A 15 -17.28 27.43 16.83
N CYS A 16 -17.93 26.91 15.77
CA CYS A 16 -17.52 25.67 15.13
C CYS A 16 -16.11 25.87 14.56
N VAL A 17 -15.10 25.36 15.25
CA VAL A 17 -13.75 25.23 14.72
C VAL A 17 -13.78 24.13 13.66
N ILE A 18 -14.00 24.53 12.41
CA ILE A 18 -13.71 23.70 11.24
C ILE A 18 -12.19 23.59 11.18
N PHE A 19 -11.66 22.40 11.49
CA PHE A 19 -10.26 22.07 11.25
C PHE A 19 -10.03 21.96 9.73
N PRO A 20 -9.10 22.71 9.12
CA PRO A 20 -8.63 22.40 7.79
C PRO A 20 -7.70 21.19 7.89
N VAL A 21 -8.24 20.01 7.59
CA VAL A 21 -7.45 18.78 7.42
C VAL A 21 -6.84 18.81 6.02
N VAL A 22 -5.53 19.12 6.00
CA VAL A 22 -4.52 18.62 5.06
C VAL A 22 -4.88 18.68 3.57
N GLN A 23 -4.75 19.88 3.00
CA GLN A 23 -4.62 20.11 1.55
C GLN A 23 -3.26 20.75 1.25
N VAL A 24 -2.17 20.11 1.71
CA VAL A 24 -0.79 20.65 1.56
C VAL A 24 0.14 19.72 0.77
N TRP A 25 -0.27 18.50 0.43
CA TRP A 25 0.65 17.57 -0.26
C TRP A 25 0.48 17.48 -1.78
N ILE A 26 -0.55 18.11 -2.37
CA ILE A 26 -0.75 18.13 -3.83
C ILE A 26 -0.19 19.40 -4.49
N GLU A 27 0.07 20.49 -3.75
CA GLU A 27 0.58 21.74 -4.35
C GLU A 27 2.11 21.78 -4.57
N MET A 28 2.91 20.97 -3.87
CA MET A 28 4.38 21.02 -4.04
C MET A 28 4.88 20.44 -5.38
N THR A 29 4.05 19.68 -6.11
CA THR A 29 4.39 19.17 -7.45
C THR A 29 3.95 20.09 -8.59
N GLY A 30 3.15 21.14 -8.34
CA GLY A 30 2.56 21.98 -9.38
C GLY A 30 3.20 23.37 -9.60
N MET A 31 4.04 23.87 -8.68
CA MET A 31 4.47 25.28 -8.70
C MET A 31 5.86 25.59 -9.29
N LEU A 32 6.55 24.64 -9.93
CA LEU A 32 7.90 24.87 -10.48
C LEU A 32 8.00 24.92 -12.02
N TRP A 33 6.89 25.10 -12.75
CA TRP A 33 6.90 25.37 -14.19
C TRP A 33 6.16 26.67 -14.49
N GLY A 34 6.86 27.79 -14.41
CA GLY A 34 6.27 29.09 -14.72
C GLY A 34 7.10 30.28 -14.29
N SER A 35 8.35 30.37 -14.73
CA SER A 35 9.06 31.66 -14.75
C SER A 35 9.96 31.73 -15.97
N THR A 36 9.47 32.46 -16.96
CA THR A 36 10.23 33.05 -18.06
C THR A 36 11.51 33.69 -17.54
N PHE A 37 12.67 33.13 -17.89
CA PHE A 37 13.94 33.85 -17.78
C PHE A 37 14.40 34.29 -19.16
N ARG A 38 14.46 35.60 -19.31
CA ARG A 38 14.82 36.35 -20.50
C ARG A 38 16.34 36.48 -20.56
N SER A 39 16.88 36.20 -21.74
CA SER A 39 18.16 36.60 -22.35
C SER A 39 19.08 37.57 -21.59
N GLY A 40 20.38 37.23 -21.56
CA GLY A 40 21.49 38.16 -21.38
C GLY A 40 22.77 37.60 -22.02
N CYS A 41 23.26 38.26 -23.07
CA CYS A 41 24.42 37.90 -23.89
C CYS A 41 25.77 38.31 -23.26
N GLY A 42 26.84 37.63 -23.71
CA GLY A 42 28.21 38.16 -23.82
C GLY A 42 29.17 37.78 -22.68
N VAL A 43 30.50 37.66 -22.86
CA VAL A 43 31.39 37.63 -24.03
C VAL A 43 32.71 36.96 -23.54
N ASP A 44 33.48 36.39 -24.48
CA ASP A 44 34.95 36.28 -24.54
C ASP A 44 35.80 35.29 -23.69
N SER A 45 36.35 34.31 -24.43
CA SER A 45 37.77 34.18 -24.82
C SER A 45 38.88 34.26 -23.74
N GLY A 46 39.62 33.16 -23.57
CA GLY A 46 40.89 33.16 -22.84
C GLY A 46 41.61 31.80 -22.87
N ALA A 47 42.50 31.62 -23.85
CA ALA A 47 43.42 30.49 -23.95
C ALA A 47 44.59 30.62 -22.96
N ALA A 48 45.07 29.50 -22.40
CA ALA A 48 46.49 29.31 -22.11
C ALA A 48 46.80 27.82 -21.80
N SER A 49 47.62 27.23 -22.65
CA SER A 49 48.41 26.02 -22.37
C SER A 49 49.27 26.18 -21.12
N GLN A 50 49.45 25.08 -20.37
CA GLN A 50 50.76 24.74 -19.82
C GLN A 50 50.88 23.23 -19.55
N THR A 51 52.00 22.72 -20.02
CA THR A 51 52.50 21.35 -20.06
C THR A 51 53.15 20.91 -18.74
N ALA A 52 52.79 19.69 -18.27
CA ALA A 52 53.61 18.62 -17.65
C ALA A 52 54.55 18.96 -16.44
N PRO A 53 55.14 17.98 -15.69
CA PRO A 53 55.16 16.53 -15.88
C PRO A 53 54.98 15.64 -14.61
N LEU A 54 54.82 14.33 -14.87
CA LEU A 54 55.36 13.15 -14.17
C LEU A 54 55.43 13.15 -12.63
N GLY A 55 54.57 12.33 -12.02
CA GLY A 55 54.75 11.77 -10.69
C GLY A 55 54.39 10.28 -10.71
N THR A 56 55.41 9.45 -10.50
CA THR A 56 55.39 7.98 -10.44
C THR A 56 54.84 7.46 -9.11
N ASP A 57 54.38 6.20 -9.16
CA ASP A 57 54.29 5.22 -8.07
C ASP A 57 53.45 5.52 -6.83
N SER A 58 52.40 4.71 -6.63
CA SER A 58 52.53 3.58 -5.69
C SER A 58 51.23 2.78 -5.60
N ASP A 59 51.42 1.46 -5.67
CA ASP A 59 50.51 0.41 -5.26
C ASP A 59 49.78 0.71 -3.94
N ALA A 60 48.46 0.59 -3.94
CA ALA A 60 47.69 0.30 -2.74
C ALA A 60 46.53 -0.65 -3.10
N ARG A 61 46.87 -1.93 -3.27
CA ARG A 61 45.90 -3.03 -3.16
C ARG A 61 45.42 -3.10 -1.70
N GLY A 62 44.34 -2.39 -1.41
CA GLY A 62 43.61 -2.51 -0.16
C GLY A 62 42.85 -3.83 -0.10
N HIS A 63 43.52 -4.85 0.41
CA HIS A 63 42.98 -6.14 0.81
C HIS A 63 41.92 -5.93 1.92
N TRP A 64 40.63 -6.11 1.62
CA TRP A 64 39.59 -6.17 2.65
C TRP A 64 39.64 -7.52 3.34
N ILE A 65 40.43 -7.61 4.42
CA ILE A 65 40.40 -8.74 5.34
C ILE A 65 39.18 -8.59 6.23
N CYS A 66 38.17 -9.42 5.99
CA CYS A 66 37.10 -9.69 6.94
C CYS A 66 37.70 -10.32 8.21
N ARG A 67 37.87 -9.53 9.28
CA ARG A 67 38.11 -10.08 10.62
C ARG A 67 36.84 -10.75 11.12
N ALA A 68 36.79 -12.07 11.01
CA ALA A 68 35.95 -12.90 11.85
C ALA A 68 36.42 -12.73 13.31
N ARG A 69 35.58 -12.13 14.15
CA ARG A 69 35.70 -12.21 15.61
C ARG A 69 34.98 -13.48 16.05
N ASP A 70 35.77 -14.51 16.29
CA ASP A 70 35.38 -15.69 17.04
C ASP A 70 35.59 -15.44 18.54
N SER A 71 34.96 -16.27 19.37
CA SER A 71 35.12 -16.39 20.84
C SER A 71 34.10 -15.62 21.72
N SER A 72 32.89 -16.16 21.84
CA SER A 72 32.13 -16.08 23.10
C SER A 72 32.02 -17.49 23.69
N PRO A 73 32.28 -17.67 25.00
CA PRO A 73 32.37 -18.98 25.64
C PRO A 73 30.98 -19.62 25.80
N ARG A 74 30.91 -20.91 25.49
CA ARG A 74 29.76 -21.79 25.74
C ARG A 74 29.45 -21.84 27.25
N PRO A 75 28.19 -21.71 27.67
CA PRO A 75 27.80 -22.09 29.03
C PRO A 75 27.79 -23.63 29.16
N PRO A 76 28.10 -24.17 30.35
CA PRO A 76 28.09 -25.60 30.59
C PRO A 76 26.67 -26.16 30.55
N GLU A 77 26.53 -27.29 29.86
CA GLU A 77 25.36 -28.17 29.86
C GLU A 77 25.07 -28.63 31.29
N SER A 78 23.92 -28.24 31.83
CA SER A 78 23.36 -28.86 33.02
C SER A 78 22.26 -29.83 32.61
N GLU A 79 22.59 -31.11 32.78
CA GLU A 79 21.64 -32.22 32.83
C GLU A 79 20.58 -31.95 33.90
N ALA A 80 19.33 -31.82 33.47
CA ALA A 80 18.17 -32.03 34.33
C ALA A 80 17.07 -32.69 33.50
N SER A 81 17.24 -33.99 33.32
CA SER A 81 16.22 -34.94 32.92
C SER A 81 15.03 -34.89 33.87
N LEU A 82 13.95 -34.21 33.47
CA LEU A 82 12.64 -34.33 34.11
C LEU A 82 11.63 -34.80 33.06
N VAL A 83 11.68 -36.12 32.83
CA VAL A 83 10.67 -36.89 32.11
C VAL A 83 9.39 -36.86 32.93
N LEU A 84 8.52 -35.88 32.64
CA LEU A 84 7.14 -35.90 33.10
C LEU A 84 6.38 -36.98 32.33
N ARG A 85 6.21 -38.13 33.00
CA ARG A 85 5.33 -39.22 32.61
C ARG A 85 3.93 -38.68 32.31
N ARG A 86 3.49 -38.92 31.07
CA ARG A 86 2.15 -38.64 30.58
C ARG A 86 1.19 -39.68 31.18
N ASP A 87 0.28 -39.22 32.02
CA ASP A 87 -0.76 -40.02 32.67
C ASP A 87 -1.80 -40.51 31.62
N PRO A 88 -1.99 -41.84 31.39
CA PRO A 88 -2.87 -42.35 30.36
C PRO A 88 -4.35 -42.50 30.79
N GLN A 89 -4.78 -42.03 31.96
CA GLN A 89 -6.15 -42.25 32.44
C GLN A 89 -7.00 -40.98 32.65
N ARG A 90 -7.15 -40.14 31.60
CA ARG A 90 -8.25 -39.15 31.59
C ARG A 90 -9.50 -39.73 30.94
N ARG A 91 -10.32 -40.32 31.83
CA ARG A 91 -11.68 -40.84 31.66
C ARG A 91 -12.51 -40.17 30.54
N LYS A 92 -13.04 -41.03 29.67
CA LYS A 92 -14.21 -40.83 28.80
C LYS A 92 -15.42 -40.39 29.65
N SER A 93 -15.73 -39.10 29.69
CA SER A 93 -17.08 -38.62 29.98
C SER A 93 -17.79 -38.36 28.65
N ARG A 94 -18.56 -39.37 28.20
CA ARG A 94 -19.60 -39.24 27.18
C ARG A 94 -20.66 -38.27 27.70
N SER A 95 -20.46 -36.97 27.50
CA SER A 95 -21.55 -36.00 27.59
C SER A 95 -22.19 -35.91 26.21
N GLY A 96 -23.40 -36.46 26.10
CA GLY A 96 -24.25 -36.33 24.93
C GLY A 96 -24.59 -34.86 24.70
N SER A 97 -23.75 -34.19 23.91
CA SER A 97 -24.05 -32.87 23.38
C SER A 97 -25.13 -33.04 22.32
N ARG A 98 -26.38 -32.85 22.74
CA ARG A 98 -27.52 -32.68 21.83
C ARG A 98 -27.14 -31.67 20.75
N PRO A 99 -27.27 -32.00 19.45
CA PRO A 99 -27.02 -31.06 18.38
C PRO A 99 -28.03 -29.92 18.51
N SER A 100 -27.54 -28.75 18.94
CA SER A 100 -28.30 -27.51 18.97
C SER A 100 -28.68 -27.16 17.54
N ALA A 101 -29.96 -27.35 17.20
CA ALA A 101 -30.57 -27.04 15.91
C ALA A 101 -30.59 -25.54 15.54
N ARG A 102 -29.89 -24.68 16.31
CA ARG A 102 -29.79 -23.23 16.04
C ARG A 102 -28.56 -22.81 15.24
N ALA A 103 -27.70 -23.73 14.82
CA ALA A 103 -26.51 -23.42 14.02
C ALA A 103 -26.77 -23.25 12.50
N SER A 104 -27.92 -23.68 11.98
CA SER A 104 -28.14 -23.78 10.53
C SER A 104 -28.46 -22.46 9.80
N ALA A 105 -28.87 -21.40 10.51
CA ALA A 105 -29.25 -20.13 9.86
C ALA A 105 -28.07 -19.16 9.60
N ARG A 106 -26.86 -19.46 10.10
CA ARG A 106 -25.64 -18.69 9.81
C ARG A 106 -24.75 -19.35 8.75
N GLY A 107 -25.19 -20.47 8.16
CA GLY A 107 -24.38 -21.33 7.29
C GLY A 107 -24.06 -20.79 5.91
N ASP A 108 -24.89 -19.88 5.35
CA ASP A 108 -24.85 -19.66 3.90
C ASP A 108 -23.91 -18.53 3.45
N ARG A 109 -23.70 -17.50 4.29
CA ARG A 109 -22.85 -16.35 3.91
C ARG A 109 -21.36 -16.65 3.86
N ARG A 110 -20.90 -17.79 4.39
CA ARG A 110 -19.49 -18.17 4.29
C ARG A 110 -19.09 -18.63 2.89
N GLY A 111 -20.05 -19.11 2.09
CA GLY A 111 -19.75 -19.66 0.76
C GLY A 111 -19.29 -18.61 -0.25
N ASP A 112 -19.73 -17.35 -0.11
CA ASP A 112 -19.50 -16.34 -1.16
C ASP A 112 -18.09 -15.74 -1.12
N THR A 113 -17.54 -15.49 0.09
CA THR A 113 -16.17 -14.95 0.22
C THR A 113 -15.08 -15.93 -0.22
N ASP A 114 -15.41 -17.21 -0.32
CA ASP A 114 -14.49 -18.27 -0.74
C ASP A 114 -14.39 -18.35 -2.28
N ARG A 115 -15.19 -17.55 -3.01
CA ARG A 115 -15.16 -17.44 -4.48
C ARG A 115 -14.31 -16.30 -5.02
N PHE A 116 -13.56 -15.62 -4.17
CA PHE A 116 -12.66 -14.54 -4.55
C PHE A 116 -11.19 -14.94 -4.42
N ILE A 117 -10.35 -14.51 -5.36
CA ILE A 117 -8.90 -14.75 -5.34
C ILE A 117 -8.15 -13.45 -5.63
N LEU A 118 -7.17 -13.14 -4.80
CA LEU A 118 -6.27 -12.00 -5.01
C LEU A 118 -4.88 -12.50 -5.43
N TYR A 119 -4.41 -12.10 -6.60
CA TYR A 119 -3.05 -12.38 -7.05
C TYR A 119 -2.16 -11.15 -6.81
N VAL A 120 -1.04 -11.36 -6.13
CA VAL A 120 -0.06 -10.31 -5.80
C VAL A 120 1.34 -10.73 -6.24
N GLU A 121 2.20 -9.79 -6.58
CA GLU A 121 3.53 -10.10 -7.10
C GLU A 121 4.40 -10.81 -6.05
N GLY A 122 4.47 -10.25 -4.84
CA GLY A 122 5.37 -10.69 -3.78
C GLY A 122 4.70 -10.99 -2.43
N ALA A 123 5.43 -11.73 -1.59
CA ALA A 123 5.06 -11.93 -0.19
C ALA A 123 4.99 -10.60 0.57
N ARG A 124 5.89 -9.65 0.24
CA ARG A 124 5.93 -8.31 0.81
C ARG A 124 4.63 -7.54 0.54
N ASP A 125 4.16 -7.52 -0.70
CA ASP A 125 2.93 -6.80 -1.08
C ASP A 125 1.73 -7.34 -0.31
N ARG A 126 1.64 -8.67 -0.15
CA ARG A 126 0.63 -9.31 0.67
C ARG A 126 0.66 -8.80 2.11
N GLU A 127 1.83 -8.65 2.71
CA GLU A 127 1.97 -8.13 4.08
C GLU A 127 1.55 -6.66 4.19
N ILE A 128 1.91 -5.84 3.20
CA ILE A 128 1.51 -4.43 3.11
C ILE A 128 -0.01 -4.32 3.01
N LEU A 129 -0.62 -5.00 2.03
CA LEU A 129 -2.07 -5.02 1.84
C LEU A 129 -2.81 -5.53 3.07
N LYS A 130 -2.31 -6.59 3.72
CA LYS A 130 -2.86 -7.10 4.98
C LYS A 130 -2.75 -6.06 6.11
N GLY A 131 -1.65 -5.31 6.15
CA GLY A 131 -1.42 -4.23 7.12
C GLY A 131 -2.47 -3.14 7.00
N TRP A 132 -2.70 -2.64 5.79
CA TRP A 132 -3.71 -1.62 5.50
C TRP A 132 -5.15 -2.15 5.66
N ALA A 133 -5.45 -3.34 5.15
CA ALA A 133 -6.80 -3.91 5.24
C ALA A 133 -7.27 -4.07 6.68
N ARG A 134 -6.38 -4.39 7.63
CA ARG A 134 -6.71 -4.45 9.06
C ARG A 134 -7.17 -3.11 9.64
N ARG A 135 -6.79 -1.99 9.02
CA ARG A 135 -7.21 -0.64 9.41
C ARG A 135 -8.55 -0.28 8.80
N VAL A 136 -8.79 -0.71 7.56
CA VAL A 136 -10.05 -0.43 6.83
C VAL A 136 -11.18 -1.33 7.33
N ASP A 137 -11.00 -2.65 7.25
CA ASP A 137 -12.01 -3.63 7.65
C ASP A 137 -11.35 -4.97 8.08
N PRO A 138 -11.50 -5.40 9.35
CA PRO A 138 -11.00 -6.69 9.82
C PRO A 138 -11.56 -7.93 9.09
N GLU A 139 -12.74 -7.85 8.46
CA GLU A 139 -13.28 -8.93 7.61
C GLU A 139 -12.56 -9.00 6.27
N LEU A 140 -12.32 -7.84 5.64
CA LEU A 140 -11.52 -7.74 4.43
C LEU A 140 -10.11 -8.29 4.67
N ALA A 141 -9.46 -7.93 5.78
CA ALA A 141 -8.14 -8.47 6.13
C ALA A 141 -8.12 -10.01 6.23
N ARG A 142 -9.18 -10.62 6.78
CA ARG A 142 -9.35 -12.09 6.85
C ARG A 142 -9.65 -12.70 5.48
N CYS A 143 -10.32 -11.99 4.59
CA CYS A 143 -10.48 -12.39 3.19
C CYS A 143 -9.12 -12.45 2.51
N LEU A 144 -8.34 -11.37 2.56
CA LEU A 144 -7.01 -11.30 1.94
C LEU A 144 -6.07 -12.40 2.46
N GLU A 145 -6.08 -12.65 3.77
CA GLU A 145 -5.24 -13.70 4.36
C GLU A 145 -5.56 -15.11 3.83
N ARG A 146 -6.83 -15.40 3.53
CA ARG A 146 -7.26 -16.71 3.03
C ARG A 146 -7.11 -16.85 1.51
N ASN A 147 -7.32 -15.75 0.79
CA ASN A 147 -7.55 -15.77 -0.66
C ASN A 147 -6.37 -15.21 -1.49
N ALA A 148 -5.31 -14.70 -0.85
CA ALA A 148 -4.16 -14.16 -1.56
C ALA A 148 -3.17 -15.24 -2.05
N VAL A 149 -2.86 -15.20 -3.34
CA VAL A 149 -1.88 -16.05 -4.04
C VAL A 149 -0.68 -15.19 -4.44
N ILE A 150 0.53 -15.65 -4.09
CA ILE A 150 1.79 -14.97 -4.44
C ILE A 150 2.29 -15.50 -5.78
N LEU A 151 2.47 -14.60 -6.75
CA LEU A 151 2.90 -14.93 -8.11
C LEU A 151 4.42 -15.17 -8.22
N GLY A 152 5.22 -14.61 -7.31
CA GLY A 152 6.68 -14.70 -7.36
C GLY A 152 7.29 -13.74 -8.38
N GLY A 153 6.74 -12.53 -8.46
CA GLY A 153 7.07 -11.49 -9.46
C GLY A 153 5.89 -11.16 -10.37
N ARG A 154 6.15 -10.31 -11.37
CA ARG A 154 5.17 -9.85 -12.36
C ARG A 154 4.83 -10.93 -13.39
N GLN A 155 4.03 -11.93 -12.97
CA GLN A 155 3.64 -13.07 -13.81
C GLN A 155 2.12 -13.15 -14.01
N PRO A 156 1.48 -12.20 -14.74
CA PRO A 156 0.03 -12.23 -14.95
C PRO A 156 -0.44 -13.50 -15.67
N ALA A 157 0.36 -14.04 -16.60
CA ALA A 157 0.03 -15.31 -17.27
C ALA A 157 -0.11 -16.49 -16.29
N ARG A 158 0.71 -16.51 -15.22
CA ARG A 158 0.61 -17.52 -14.15
C ARG A 158 -0.69 -17.37 -13.36
N ALA A 159 -1.14 -16.13 -13.12
CA ALA A 159 -2.43 -15.86 -12.49
C ALA A 159 -3.59 -16.40 -13.33
N VAL A 160 -3.60 -16.10 -14.65
CA VAL A 160 -4.62 -16.61 -15.59
C VAL A 160 -4.65 -18.15 -15.59
N ALA A 161 -3.50 -18.80 -15.66
CA ALA A 161 -3.40 -20.26 -15.65
C ALA A 161 -3.93 -20.87 -14.34
N ASP A 162 -3.58 -20.29 -13.19
CA ASP A 162 -4.11 -20.74 -11.89
C ASP A 162 -5.62 -20.49 -11.76
N PHE A 163 -6.12 -19.35 -12.24
CA PHE A 163 -7.54 -19.01 -12.23
C PHE A 163 -8.37 -20.01 -13.05
N ARG A 164 -7.96 -20.29 -14.29
CA ARG A 164 -8.58 -21.31 -15.15
C ARG A 164 -8.54 -22.70 -14.53
N LYS A 165 -7.41 -23.07 -13.93
CA LYS A 165 -7.26 -24.36 -13.23
C LYS A 165 -8.27 -24.55 -12.09
N ARG A 166 -8.73 -23.46 -11.49
CA ARG A 166 -9.76 -23.46 -10.42
C ARG A 166 -11.19 -23.43 -10.96
N GLY A 167 -11.38 -23.44 -12.28
CA GLY A 167 -12.68 -23.36 -12.95
C GLY A 167 -13.10 -21.95 -13.35
N GLY A 168 -12.28 -20.93 -13.07
CA GLY A 168 -12.49 -19.54 -13.48
C GLY A 168 -13.90 -19.00 -13.21
N ALA A 169 -14.38 -18.12 -14.09
CA ALA A 169 -15.72 -17.54 -13.97
C ALA A 169 -16.86 -18.57 -14.10
N GLU A 170 -16.65 -19.69 -14.81
CA GLU A 170 -17.67 -20.74 -14.93
C GLU A 170 -17.97 -21.40 -13.58
N ALA A 171 -16.98 -21.49 -12.70
CA ALA A 171 -17.15 -21.91 -11.31
C ALA A 171 -17.69 -20.80 -10.40
N GLY A 172 -18.01 -19.63 -10.95
CA GLY A 172 -18.43 -18.44 -10.21
C GLY A 172 -17.29 -17.75 -9.46
N LEU A 173 -16.02 -18.01 -9.82
CA LEU A 173 -14.88 -17.34 -9.21
C LEU A 173 -14.71 -15.93 -9.77
N LYS A 174 -14.22 -15.03 -8.91
CA LYS A 174 -13.77 -13.69 -9.27
C LYS A 174 -12.31 -13.53 -8.84
N GLY A 175 -11.50 -12.97 -9.71
CA GLY A 175 -10.08 -12.78 -9.49
C GLY A 175 -9.67 -11.32 -9.66
N LEU A 176 -8.69 -10.89 -8.86
CA LEU A 176 -8.03 -9.60 -9.05
C LEU A 176 -6.51 -9.79 -9.02
N ILE A 177 -5.81 -9.27 -10.01
CA ILE A 177 -4.35 -9.23 -10.09
C ILE A 177 -3.91 -7.82 -9.76
N VAL A 178 -3.06 -7.66 -8.75
CA VAL A 178 -2.48 -6.37 -8.35
C VAL A 178 -1.02 -6.33 -8.75
N LEU A 179 -0.65 -5.35 -9.58
CA LEU A 179 0.69 -5.19 -10.13
C LEU A 179 1.27 -3.80 -9.85
N ASP A 180 2.58 -3.74 -9.67
CA ASP A 180 3.35 -2.49 -9.69
C ASP A 180 3.32 -1.88 -11.10
N ARG A 181 3.49 -0.56 -11.20
CA ARG A 181 3.46 0.14 -12.50
C ARG A 181 4.74 -0.05 -13.32
N ASP A 182 5.79 -0.56 -12.70
CA ASP A 182 7.20 -0.60 -13.14
C ASP A 182 7.53 -0.34 -14.62
N HIS A 183 8.64 0.40 -14.82
CA HIS A 183 9.26 0.71 -16.12
C HIS A 183 9.78 -0.53 -16.84
N HIS A 184 8.87 -1.33 -17.37
CA HIS A 184 9.16 -1.99 -18.63
C HIS A 184 8.67 -1.04 -19.70
N GLU A 185 9.63 -0.36 -20.32
CA GLU A 185 9.44 0.32 -21.60
C GLU A 185 8.70 -0.65 -22.51
N GLU A 186 7.38 -0.46 -22.68
CA GLU A 186 6.57 -0.96 -23.79
C GLU A 186 6.91 -2.37 -24.32
N ASP A 187 7.33 -3.31 -23.46
CA ASP A 187 7.86 -4.60 -23.92
C ASP A 187 6.71 -5.59 -24.11
N GLN A 188 5.91 -5.30 -25.15
CA GLN A 188 5.47 -6.21 -26.22
C GLN A 188 4.86 -7.57 -25.88
N THR A 189 4.53 -7.91 -24.63
CA THR A 189 3.99 -9.25 -24.29
C THR A 189 2.51 -9.29 -23.91
N LEU A 190 1.82 -8.15 -23.85
CA LEU A 190 0.34 -8.15 -23.90
C LEU A 190 -0.20 -8.07 -25.35
N GLY A 191 0.66 -7.77 -26.34
CA GLY A 191 0.30 -7.74 -27.76
C GLY A 191 -0.18 -9.11 -28.31
N PRO A 192 0.51 -10.23 -28.07
CA PRO A 192 0.14 -11.50 -28.72
C PRO A 192 -1.12 -12.16 -28.14
N ILE A 193 -1.59 -11.76 -26.95
CA ILE A 193 -2.82 -12.32 -26.36
C ILE A 193 -4.07 -11.58 -26.89
N LEU A 194 -3.91 -10.33 -27.35
CA LEU A 194 -5.01 -9.52 -27.88
C LEU A 194 -5.18 -9.66 -29.40
N GLU A 195 -4.12 -9.95 -30.16
CA GLU A 195 -4.19 -9.96 -31.63
C GLU A 195 -4.82 -11.24 -32.24
N ALA A 196 -5.11 -12.28 -31.46
CA ALA A 196 -5.67 -13.52 -32.00
C ALA A 196 -7.20 -13.48 -32.27
N ARG A 197 -7.88 -12.33 -32.15
CA ARG A 197 -9.35 -12.28 -32.26
C ARG A 197 -9.96 -11.10 -33.02
N GLU A 198 -9.18 -10.21 -33.60
CA GLU A 198 -9.71 -9.03 -34.33
C GLU A 198 -9.39 -9.04 -35.84
N GLU A 199 -9.51 -10.19 -36.50
CA GLU A 199 -9.79 -10.19 -37.95
C GLU A 199 -11.29 -10.04 -38.18
N GLY A 200 -11.79 -8.80 -38.06
CA GLY A 200 -13.10 -8.44 -38.61
C GLY A 200 -13.90 -7.44 -37.78
N SER A 201 -13.69 -6.14 -38.03
CA SER A 201 -14.74 -5.12 -38.20
C SER A 201 -14.16 -3.73 -37.98
N ALA A 202 -13.65 -3.13 -39.06
CA ALA A 202 -13.26 -1.73 -39.07
C ALA A 202 -14.49 -0.85 -39.34
N ALA A 203 -14.97 -0.11 -38.33
CA ALA A 203 -15.75 1.11 -38.54
C ALA A 203 -15.76 2.03 -37.29
N GLU A 204 -15.24 3.24 -37.53
CA GLU A 204 -15.60 4.54 -36.91
C GLU A 204 -15.33 4.85 -35.43
N LEU A 205 -14.13 5.39 -35.23
CA LEU A 205 -13.76 6.60 -34.47
C LEU A 205 -14.89 7.46 -33.85
N SER A 206 -14.82 7.63 -32.54
CA SER A 206 -15.00 8.93 -31.87
C SER A 206 -14.10 8.99 -30.63
N ARG A 207 -13.19 9.98 -30.60
CA ARG A 207 -12.28 10.29 -29.50
C ARG A 207 -12.77 11.59 -28.86
N ASP A 208 -13.26 11.51 -27.64
CA ASP A 208 -13.34 12.64 -26.72
C ASP A 208 -13.36 12.11 -25.27
N SER A 209 -12.59 12.77 -24.39
CA SER A 209 -12.49 12.60 -22.91
C SER A 209 -11.30 11.79 -22.36
N GLU A 210 -10.13 12.45 -22.28
CA GLU A 210 -9.04 12.07 -21.36
C GLU A 210 -9.31 12.69 -19.97
N SER A 211 -10.12 12.03 -19.15
CA SER A 211 -10.07 12.19 -17.70
C SER A 211 -9.17 11.10 -17.13
N ILE A 212 -8.14 11.51 -16.37
CA ILE A 212 -7.27 10.63 -15.58
C ILE A 212 -8.11 10.11 -14.40
N GLU A 213 -9.07 9.25 -14.67
CA GLU A 213 -9.64 8.38 -13.66
C GLU A 213 -8.63 7.25 -13.43
N GLY A 214 -8.24 7.02 -12.18
CA GLY A 214 -7.40 5.90 -11.78
C GLY A 214 -8.04 4.59 -12.26
N GLY A 215 -7.60 4.16 -13.44
CA GLY A 215 -8.34 3.26 -14.33
C GLY A 215 -8.47 1.88 -13.74
N SER A 216 -9.62 1.64 -13.11
CA SER A 216 -10.05 0.30 -12.76
C SER A 216 -10.42 -0.46 -14.04
N SER A 217 -9.85 -1.66 -14.15
CA SER A 217 -10.31 -2.76 -15.01
C SER A 217 -9.96 -2.69 -16.50
N ARG A 218 -8.73 -3.10 -16.82
CA ARG A 218 -8.48 -3.87 -18.04
C ARG A 218 -8.54 -5.35 -17.68
N LEU A 219 -9.42 -6.12 -18.32
CA LEU A 219 -9.46 -7.58 -18.17
C LEU A 219 -8.08 -8.15 -18.53
N ALA A 220 -7.50 -8.99 -17.66
CA ALA A 220 -6.18 -9.58 -17.90
C ALA A 220 -6.26 -10.52 -19.11
N GLY A 221 -5.90 -10.03 -20.31
CA GLY A 221 -5.96 -10.84 -21.52
C GLY A 221 -7.36 -11.39 -21.85
N GLY A 222 -8.42 -10.69 -21.44
CA GLY A 222 -9.81 -11.05 -21.75
C GLY A 222 -10.39 -12.24 -20.98
N GLU A 223 -9.73 -12.75 -19.92
CA GLU A 223 -10.30 -13.82 -19.10
C GLU A 223 -11.53 -13.32 -18.31
N PRO A 224 -12.74 -13.88 -18.52
CA PRO A 224 -13.93 -13.44 -17.82
C PRO A 224 -13.79 -13.60 -16.30
N GLY A 225 -14.19 -12.57 -15.55
CA GLY A 225 -14.14 -12.58 -14.08
C GLY A 225 -12.74 -12.40 -13.48
N LEU A 226 -11.71 -12.13 -14.27
CA LEU A 226 -10.35 -11.84 -13.80
C LEU A 226 -9.89 -10.44 -14.21
N GLU A 227 -9.65 -9.59 -13.22
CA GLU A 227 -9.33 -8.18 -13.41
C GLU A 227 -7.88 -7.86 -13.09
N VAL A 228 -7.34 -6.80 -13.69
CA VAL A 228 -6.03 -6.26 -13.36
C VAL A 228 -6.19 -4.87 -12.75
N PHE A 229 -5.55 -4.68 -11.60
CA PHE A 229 -5.32 -3.40 -10.97
C PHE A 229 -3.83 -3.10 -11.01
N VAL A 230 -3.47 -1.90 -11.50
CA VAL A 230 -2.09 -1.43 -11.54
C VAL A 230 -1.99 -0.19 -10.67
N TRP A 231 -1.00 -0.15 -9.77
CA TRP A 231 -0.78 1.01 -8.91
C TRP A 231 -0.55 2.30 -9.73
N GLY A 232 -1.05 3.43 -9.24
CA GLY A 232 -0.82 4.74 -9.86
C GLY A 232 0.65 5.17 -9.73
N LEU A 233 1.23 4.92 -8.55
CA LEU A 233 2.65 5.09 -8.24
C LEU A 233 3.48 3.90 -8.74
N ARG A 234 4.81 4.09 -8.82
CA ARG A 234 5.74 3.08 -9.38
C ARG A 234 5.63 1.74 -8.64
N HIS A 235 5.63 1.79 -7.31
CA HIS A 235 5.62 0.63 -6.44
C HIS A 235 4.57 0.78 -5.34
N ILE A 236 4.03 -0.33 -4.85
CA ILE A 236 3.22 -0.35 -3.62
C ILE A 236 3.96 0.28 -2.43
N GLU A 237 5.29 0.12 -2.33
CA GLU A 237 6.07 0.74 -1.26
C GLU A 237 6.09 2.27 -1.31
N SER A 238 5.80 2.89 -2.46
CA SER A 238 5.75 4.34 -2.58
C SER A 238 4.65 4.94 -1.69
N TYR A 239 3.56 4.22 -1.47
CA TYR A 239 2.47 4.65 -0.58
C TYR A 239 2.81 4.53 0.91
N LEU A 240 3.95 3.92 1.27
CA LEU A 240 4.39 3.77 2.66
C LEU A 240 5.26 4.94 3.15
N LEU A 241 5.61 5.88 2.27
CA LEU A 241 6.42 7.05 2.61
C LEU A 241 5.59 8.12 3.35
N VAL A 242 4.91 7.71 4.43
CA VAL A 242 4.05 8.54 5.27
C VAL A 242 4.80 8.92 6.56
N PRO A 243 5.25 10.17 6.73
CA PRO A 243 6.10 10.57 7.86
C PRO A 243 5.48 10.28 9.23
N SER A 244 4.17 10.54 9.38
CA SER A 244 3.44 10.32 10.63
C SER A 244 3.38 8.83 11.03
N ALA A 245 3.31 7.91 10.06
CA ALA A 245 3.32 6.47 10.32
C ALA A 245 4.72 6.00 10.74
N ILE A 246 5.76 6.48 10.08
CA ILE A 246 7.16 6.16 10.40
C ILE A 246 7.51 6.67 11.80
N ARG A 247 7.14 7.91 12.15
CA ARG A 247 7.34 8.43 13.52
C ARG A 247 6.69 7.55 14.59
N ARG A 248 5.50 7.00 14.33
CA ARG A 248 4.81 6.11 15.29
C ARG A 248 5.56 4.81 15.53
N ILE A 249 6.20 4.24 14.51
CA ILE A 249 7.04 3.05 14.65
C ILE A 249 8.27 3.38 15.52
N LEU A 250 8.90 4.51 15.22
CA LEU A 250 10.10 4.97 15.90
C LEU A 250 9.85 5.55 17.29
N ARG A 251 8.58 5.70 17.68
CA ARG A 251 8.15 6.34 18.94
C ARG A 251 8.71 7.76 19.11
N LEU A 252 8.87 8.48 18.01
CA LEU A 252 9.32 9.87 18.00
C LEU A 252 8.18 10.83 18.35
N ASP A 253 8.54 12.01 18.85
CA ASP A 253 7.56 13.06 19.13
C ASP A 253 6.89 13.54 17.83
N ARG A 254 5.62 13.94 17.91
CA ARG A 254 4.86 14.43 16.74
C ARG A 254 5.44 15.72 16.15
N LYS A 255 6.21 16.48 16.92
CA LYS A 255 6.89 17.71 16.49
C LYS A 255 8.28 17.45 15.91
N ASP A 256 8.77 16.22 15.98
CA ASP A 256 10.06 15.88 15.39
C ASP A 256 9.94 15.93 13.85
N GLN A 257 10.64 16.89 13.25
CA GLN A 257 10.69 17.11 11.80
C GLN A 257 11.83 16.35 11.11
N HIS A 258 12.62 15.58 11.86
CA HIS A 258 13.76 14.85 11.31
C HIS A 258 13.32 13.84 10.24
N VAL A 259 12.21 13.12 10.49
CA VAL A 259 11.66 12.14 9.55
C VAL A 259 11.20 12.81 8.26
N GLU A 260 10.47 13.93 8.34
CA GLU A 260 10.06 14.70 7.16
C GLU A 260 11.24 15.20 6.34
N ARG A 261 12.28 15.74 7.01
CA ARG A 261 13.49 16.21 6.34
C ARG A 261 14.21 15.07 5.62
N LEU A 262 14.42 13.94 6.29
CA LEU A 262 15.07 12.77 5.69
C LEU A 262 14.27 12.21 4.51
N ILE A 263 12.95 12.09 4.62
CA ILE A 263 12.10 11.66 3.51
C ILE A 263 12.22 12.65 2.35
N SER A 264 12.13 13.96 2.63
CA SER A 264 12.27 15.00 1.60
C SER A 264 13.65 14.98 0.93
N GLU A 265 14.72 14.77 1.70
CA GLU A 265 16.10 14.67 1.20
C GLU A 265 16.31 13.40 0.36
N VAL A 266 15.78 12.26 0.79
CA VAL A 266 15.86 11.01 0.01
C VAL A 266 15.05 11.12 -1.27
N ILE A 267 13.86 11.72 -1.21
CA ILE A 267 13.02 12.00 -2.37
C ILE A 267 13.76 12.94 -3.34
N SER A 268 14.20 14.10 -2.87
CA SER A 268 14.87 15.13 -3.69
C SER A 268 16.24 14.68 -4.20
N GLY A 269 17.01 13.98 -3.38
CA GLY A 269 18.32 13.43 -3.72
C GLY A 269 18.24 12.32 -4.77
N SER A 270 17.15 11.55 -4.76
CA SER A 270 16.86 10.58 -5.84
C SER A 270 16.63 11.28 -7.19
N PHE A 271 16.20 12.54 -7.19
CA PHE A 271 16.04 13.34 -8.42
C PHE A 271 17.35 14.02 -8.86
N SER A 272 18.23 14.40 -7.93
CA SER A 272 19.36 15.28 -8.25
C SER A 272 20.62 14.58 -8.79
N LEU A 273 20.81 13.28 -8.55
CA LEU A 273 22.05 12.56 -8.92
C LEU A 273 22.12 12.09 -10.39
N ARG A 274 21.08 12.32 -11.20
CA ARG A 274 21.04 11.94 -12.62
C ARG A 274 20.48 13.04 -13.52
N ALA A 275 21.04 14.25 -13.42
CA ALA A 275 20.77 15.34 -14.38
C ALA A 275 21.23 15.06 -15.83
N SER A 276 21.58 13.82 -16.17
CA SER A 276 21.75 13.36 -17.56
C SER A 276 20.40 12.86 -18.11
N GLN A 277 19.52 13.81 -18.40
CA GLN A 277 18.48 13.89 -19.45
C GLN A 277 17.64 12.68 -19.93
N ARG A 278 17.65 11.49 -19.32
CA ARG A 278 16.75 10.41 -19.76
C ARG A 278 15.81 9.96 -18.66
N ALA A 279 14.57 10.43 -18.81
CA ALA A 279 13.36 10.14 -18.04
C ALA A 279 13.45 10.45 -16.54
N PRO A 280 12.42 11.06 -15.92
CA PRO A 280 12.34 11.18 -14.47
C PRO A 280 12.29 9.76 -13.89
N ASP A 281 13.45 9.24 -13.49
CA ASP A 281 13.63 7.94 -12.87
C ASP A 281 12.88 7.98 -11.53
N ARG A 282 11.62 7.55 -11.57
CA ARG A 282 10.66 7.68 -10.48
C ARG A 282 11.19 6.95 -9.25
N LEU A 283 11.21 7.65 -8.11
CA LEU A 283 11.43 7.11 -6.75
C LEU A 283 11.34 5.58 -6.63
N HIS A 284 12.48 4.91 -6.44
CA HIS A 284 12.53 3.47 -6.25
C HIS A 284 12.30 3.13 -4.76
N ALA A 285 11.06 3.28 -4.30
CA ALA A 285 10.67 3.14 -2.88
C ALA A 285 11.10 1.79 -2.27
N LYS A 286 11.14 0.72 -3.07
CA LYS A 286 11.65 -0.60 -2.64
C LYS A 286 13.10 -0.57 -2.16
N ARG A 287 13.96 0.27 -2.75
CA ARG A 287 15.35 0.46 -2.30
C ARG A 287 15.42 1.32 -1.05
N ILE A 288 14.51 2.29 -0.90
CA ILE A 288 14.46 3.19 0.26
C ILE A 288 13.99 2.44 1.52
N LEU A 289 12.95 1.62 1.38
CA LEU A 289 12.31 0.85 2.45
C LEU A 289 12.76 -0.63 2.49
N GLY A 290 13.81 -0.97 1.75
CA GLY A 290 14.42 -2.30 1.76
C GLY A 290 15.19 -2.58 3.06
N ALA A 291 15.56 -3.84 3.27
CA ALA A 291 16.57 -4.17 4.27
C ALA A 291 17.90 -3.50 3.86
N GLY A 292 18.49 -2.69 4.74
CA GLY A 292 19.61 -1.82 4.40
C GLY A 292 19.26 -0.68 3.42
N GLY A 293 17.98 -0.30 3.33
CA GLY A 293 17.56 0.83 2.51
C GLY A 293 18.03 2.17 3.09
N SER A 294 18.18 3.16 2.22
CA SER A 294 18.74 4.48 2.58
C SER A 294 18.01 5.16 3.74
N LEU A 295 16.68 4.97 3.85
CA LEU A 295 15.91 5.54 4.96
C LEU A 295 16.16 4.80 6.28
N SER A 296 16.25 3.47 6.24
CA SER A 296 16.60 2.65 7.41
C SER A 296 18.01 2.98 7.91
N GLU A 297 18.96 3.15 6.99
CA GLU A 297 20.34 3.57 7.31
C GLU A 297 20.37 4.96 7.94
N ALA A 298 19.69 5.94 7.34
CA ALA A 298 19.65 7.31 7.85
C ALA A 298 19.00 7.42 9.23
N LEU A 299 17.99 6.59 9.51
CA LEU A 299 17.30 6.55 10.80
C LEU A 299 18.02 5.65 11.84
N GLY A 300 19.05 4.90 11.43
CA GLY A 300 19.76 3.95 12.30
C GLY A 300 18.89 2.79 12.79
N THR A 301 17.83 2.45 12.07
CA THR A 301 16.84 1.45 12.49
C THR A 301 16.21 0.78 11.27
N GLU A 302 16.00 -0.53 11.35
CA GLU A 302 15.40 -1.28 10.25
C GLU A 302 13.90 -0.98 10.16
N LEU A 303 13.46 -0.49 9.00
CA LEU A 303 12.05 -0.27 8.72
C LEU A 303 11.47 -1.41 7.89
N HIS A 304 10.44 -2.08 8.44
CA HIS A 304 9.70 -3.10 7.70
C HIS A 304 8.42 -2.53 7.07
N ALA A 305 8.25 -2.73 5.76
CA ALA A 305 7.09 -2.23 5.01
C ALA A 305 5.73 -2.62 5.64
N GLY A 306 5.58 -3.88 6.07
CA GLY A 306 4.37 -4.35 6.74
C GLY A 306 4.10 -3.69 8.10
N GLU A 307 5.14 -3.23 8.80
CA GLU A 307 4.99 -2.47 10.06
C GLU A 307 4.54 -1.04 9.79
N ILE A 308 5.08 -0.41 8.75
CA ILE A 308 4.66 0.93 8.32
C ILE A 308 3.18 0.89 7.92
N ALA A 309 2.81 -0.07 7.07
CA ALA A 309 1.43 -0.28 6.64
C ALA A 309 0.48 -0.47 7.84
N ARG A 310 0.88 -1.29 8.82
CA ARG A 310 0.10 -1.47 10.06
C ARG A 310 0.04 -0.20 10.90
N SER A 311 1.03 0.66 10.83
CA SER A 311 1.09 1.89 11.65
C SER A 311 0.35 3.05 11.04
N MET A 312 0.01 3.00 9.74
CA MET A 312 -0.82 3.99 9.05
C MET A 312 -2.25 4.04 9.62
N ARG A 313 -2.85 5.23 9.53
CA ARG A 313 -4.26 5.47 9.85
C ARG A 313 -5.09 5.50 8.57
N ILE A 314 -6.41 5.43 8.72
CA ILE A 314 -7.34 5.44 7.59
C ILE A 314 -7.24 6.76 6.82
N ASP A 315 -7.13 7.89 7.52
CA ASP A 315 -6.99 9.24 6.94
C ASP A 315 -5.62 9.50 6.29
N GLU A 316 -4.69 8.54 6.39
CA GLU A 316 -3.37 8.60 5.75
C GLU A 316 -3.27 7.65 4.54
N LEU A 317 -4.33 6.89 4.24
CA LEU A 317 -4.37 6.03 3.07
C LEU A 317 -4.55 6.88 1.81
N HIS A 318 -3.81 6.53 0.76
CA HIS A 318 -3.96 7.17 -0.53
C HIS A 318 -5.24 6.68 -1.24
N ALA A 319 -5.85 7.52 -2.07
CA ALA A 319 -7.07 7.20 -2.83
C ALA A 319 -6.97 5.88 -3.62
N ASP A 320 -5.85 5.61 -4.29
CA ASP A 320 -5.61 4.31 -4.96
C ASP A 320 -5.75 3.09 -4.04
N ILE A 321 -5.34 3.20 -2.77
CA ILE A 321 -5.48 2.10 -1.79
C ILE A 321 -6.96 1.91 -1.44
N GLU A 322 -7.69 3.01 -1.26
CA GLU A 322 -9.14 2.98 -1.01
C GLU A 322 -9.87 2.36 -2.21
N ALA A 323 -9.56 2.80 -3.43
CA ALA A 323 -10.13 2.28 -4.67
C ALA A 323 -9.85 0.78 -4.84
N LEU A 324 -8.63 0.33 -4.52
CA LEU A 324 -8.31 -1.10 -4.52
C LEU A 324 -9.18 -1.86 -3.52
N PHE A 325 -9.34 -1.37 -2.28
CA PHE A 325 -10.12 -2.08 -1.28
C PHE A 325 -11.62 -2.07 -1.55
N ASP A 326 -12.17 -0.99 -2.10
CA ASP A 326 -13.54 -0.96 -2.59
C ASP A 326 -13.74 -2.00 -3.70
N ARG A 327 -12.78 -2.12 -4.63
CA ARG A 327 -12.86 -3.13 -5.68
C ARG A 327 -12.78 -4.56 -5.15
N ILE A 328 -11.87 -4.82 -4.20
CA ILE A 328 -11.78 -6.13 -3.54
C ILE A 328 -13.08 -6.43 -2.79
N ALA A 329 -13.64 -5.45 -2.09
CA ALA A 329 -14.89 -5.61 -1.36
C ALA A 329 -16.04 -6.02 -2.30
N GLU A 330 -16.18 -5.32 -3.43
CA GLU A 330 -17.18 -5.61 -4.45
C GLU A 330 -17.00 -7.02 -5.04
N LEU A 331 -15.77 -7.38 -5.43
CA LEU A 331 -15.48 -8.70 -6.02
C LEU A 331 -15.68 -9.84 -5.02
N ALA A 332 -15.35 -9.62 -3.75
CA ALA A 332 -15.55 -10.60 -2.69
C ALA A 332 -16.98 -10.64 -2.11
N GLY A 333 -17.90 -9.81 -2.62
CA GLY A 333 -19.30 -9.77 -2.17
C GLY A 333 -19.48 -9.12 -0.79
N PHE A 334 -18.50 -8.34 -0.32
CA PHE A 334 -18.68 -7.53 0.87
C PHE A 334 -19.59 -6.35 0.55
N THR A 335 -20.72 -6.29 1.23
CA THR A 335 -21.46 -5.04 1.34
C THR A 335 -20.61 -4.12 2.19
N SER A 336 -19.99 -3.09 1.62
CA SER A 336 -19.23 -2.08 2.36
C SER A 336 -20.11 -1.52 3.47
N ARG A 337 -19.96 -2.06 4.67
CA ARG A 337 -20.57 -1.48 5.86
C ARG A 337 -19.71 -0.28 6.17
N ARG A 338 -19.96 0.84 5.48
CA ARG A 338 -19.63 2.13 6.09
C ARG A 338 -20.27 2.05 7.47
N PRO A 339 -19.46 2.08 8.55
CA PRO A 339 -20.00 1.95 9.89
C PRO A 339 -21.07 3.02 10.00
N GLU A 340 -22.32 2.60 10.09
CA GLU A 340 -23.41 3.52 10.29
C GLU A 340 -23.09 4.20 11.61
N VAL A 341 -22.67 5.46 11.54
CA VAL A 341 -22.41 6.25 12.73
C VAL A 341 -23.78 6.50 13.33
N VAL A 342 -24.21 5.59 14.18
CA VAL A 342 -25.43 5.75 14.97
C VAL A 342 -25.12 6.84 15.98
N VAL A 343 -25.32 8.10 15.56
CA VAL A 343 -25.31 9.25 16.44
C VAL A 343 -26.51 9.09 17.35
N ARG A 344 -26.29 8.52 18.54
CA ARG A 344 -27.34 8.46 19.55
C ARG A 344 -27.58 9.90 20.00
N PRO A 345 -28.80 10.46 19.83
CA PRO A 345 -29.08 11.79 20.34
C PRO A 345 -28.79 11.78 21.83
N VAL A 346 -27.99 12.75 22.29
CA VAL A 346 -27.74 12.94 23.71
C VAL A 346 -29.11 13.27 24.32
N LEU A 347 -29.68 12.34 25.08
CA LEU A 347 -30.88 12.60 25.85
C LEU A 347 -30.58 13.78 26.76
N SER A 348 -31.09 14.96 26.40
CA SER A 348 -31.08 16.12 27.26
C SER A 348 -31.75 15.69 28.57
N LYS A 349 -30.96 15.58 29.64
CA LYS A 349 -31.49 15.37 30.99
C LYS A 349 -32.54 16.45 31.20
N ARG A 350 -33.83 16.08 31.20
CA ARG A 350 -34.87 16.95 31.76
C ARG A 350 -34.38 17.26 33.17
N GLY A 351 -34.03 18.52 33.39
CA GLY A 351 -33.73 19.00 34.73
C GLY A 351 -34.91 18.64 35.64
N PRO A 352 -34.66 18.32 36.92
CA PRO A 352 -35.75 18.13 37.86
C PRO A 352 -36.57 19.42 37.86
N GLY A 353 -37.79 19.33 37.30
CA GLY A 353 -38.76 20.41 37.38
C GLY A 353 -38.98 20.68 38.86
N GLY A 354 -38.76 21.94 39.25
CA GLY A 354 -39.13 22.45 40.56
C GLY A 354 -40.62 22.22 40.76
N ALA A 355 -40.92 21.56 41.88
CA ALA A 355 -42.24 21.61 42.50
C ALA A 355 -42.31 22.84 43.39
#